data_AF-A0A7W0K5N5-F1
#
_entry.id   AF-A0A7W0K5N5-F1
#
_cell.length_a   1.000
_cell.length_b   1.000
_cell.length_c   1.000
_cell.angle_alpha   90.00
_cell.angle_beta   90.00
_cell.angle_gamma   90.00
#
_symmetry.space_group_name_H-M   'P 1'
#
loop_
_entity.id
_entity.type
_entity.pdbx_description
1 polymer ?
#
loop_
_entity_poly.entity_id
_entity_poly.type
_entity_poly.pdbx_seq_one_letter_code
_entity_poly.pdbx_strand_id
1 'polypeptide(L)'
;MTPGPGGPAGRPEGAGRTAAPALAVRNPRVQRLRRLGRDPRVRRDEGAYLVEGEKLVTAALAAGVHVEGVYSAGGWDGAALESAAAAGVPTHVLAPGVLERVSDTVAPQPVL
;
A
#
# COMPACT_ATOMS: atom_id res chain seq x y z
N MET A 1 8.39 54.37 -12.96
CA MET A 1 7.13 53.63 -13.12
C MET A 1 7.47 52.16 -13.13
N THR A 2 7.21 51.48 -12.01
CA THR A 2 7.50 50.05 -11.79
C THR A 2 6.15 49.34 -11.71
N PRO A 3 5.87 48.30 -12.51
CA PRO A 3 4.74 47.44 -12.23
C PRO A 3 5.13 46.46 -11.11
N GLY A 4 4.30 46.42 -10.07
CA GLY A 4 4.45 45.54 -8.91
C GLY A 4 4.16 44.06 -9.23
N PRO A 5 4.41 43.17 -8.25
CA PRO A 5 4.45 41.73 -8.44
C PRO A 5 3.04 41.14 -8.45
N GLY A 6 2.72 40.37 -9.50
CA GLY A 6 1.55 39.50 -9.54
C GLY A 6 1.72 38.35 -8.54
N GLY A 7 0.88 38.35 -7.51
CA GLY A 7 0.83 37.30 -6.50
C GLY A 7 0.48 35.91 -7.06
N PRO A 8 0.74 34.85 -6.29
CA PRO A 8 0.70 33.48 -6.79
C PRO A 8 -0.74 33.02 -7.02
N ALA A 9 -0.99 32.48 -8.20
CA ALA A 9 -2.18 31.70 -8.50
C ALA A 9 -2.21 30.47 -7.58
N GLY A 10 -3.16 30.47 -6.64
CA GLY A 10 -3.49 29.32 -5.80
C GLY A 10 -3.82 28.12 -6.69
N ARG A 11 -3.07 27.03 -6.50
CA ARG A 11 -3.39 25.72 -7.06
C ARG A 11 -4.52 25.12 -6.21
N PRO A 12 -5.56 24.52 -6.83
CA PRO A 12 -6.76 24.11 -6.11
C PRO A 12 -6.46 23.02 -5.09
N GLU A 13 -7.04 23.22 -3.90
CA GLU A 13 -7.17 22.26 -2.82
C GLU A 13 -7.89 21.01 -3.35
N GLY A 14 -7.15 19.91 -3.42
CA GLY A 14 -7.70 18.59 -3.72
C GLY A 14 -8.59 18.13 -2.58
N ALA A 15 -9.89 18.10 -2.83
CA ALA A 15 -10.91 17.58 -1.95
C ALA A 15 -10.57 16.18 -1.42
N GLY A 16 -10.43 16.08 -0.10
CA GLY A 16 -11.00 15.01 0.71
C GLY A 16 -10.74 13.56 0.29
N ARG A 17 -9.49 13.15 0.14
CA ARG A 17 -9.10 11.80 0.56
C ARG A 17 -8.40 11.94 1.90
N THR A 18 -9.05 11.55 2.99
CA THR A 18 -8.37 11.38 4.27
C THR A 18 -7.38 10.24 4.09
N ALA A 19 -6.21 10.52 3.52
CA ALA A 19 -5.14 9.56 3.38
C ALA A 19 -4.80 9.11 4.79
N ALA A 20 -5.17 7.87 5.13
CA ALA A 20 -4.84 7.30 6.41
C ALA A 20 -3.32 7.44 6.62
N PRO A 21 -2.85 7.82 7.83
CA PRO A 21 -1.44 8.01 8.07
C PRO A 21 -0.67 6.72 7.75
N ALA A 22 0.48 6.87 7.10
CA ALA A 22 1.29 5.74 6.67
C ALA A 22 1.60 4.79 7.85
N LEU A 23 1.45 3.48 7.63
CA LEU A 23 1.58 2.48 8.68
C LEU A 23 3.05 2.27 9.04
N ALA A 24 3.40 2.55 10.30
CA ALA A 24 4.73 2.33 10.84
C ALA A 24 4.98 0.84 11.19
N VAL A 25 6.25 0.46 11.38
CA VAL A 25 6.70 -0.91 11.73
C VAL A 25 5.96 -1.49 12.96
N ARG A 26 5.59 -0.64 13.93
CA ARG A 26 4.90 -1.05 15.15
C ARG A 26 3.38 -1.25 14.96
N ASN A 27 2.81 -0.89 13.81
CA ASN A 27 1.39 -1.08 13.56
C ASN A 27 1.04 -2.59 13.59
N PRO A 28 -0.03 -3.02 14.28
CA PRO A 28 -0.41 -4.43 14.38
C PRO A 28 -0.58 -5.12 13.01
N ARG A 29 -1.09 -4.42 11.98
CA ARG A 29 -1.20 -4.96 10.61
C ARG A 29 0.18 -5.24 10.03
N VAL A 30 1.10 -4.29 10.14
CA VAL A 30 2.49 -4.45 9.67
C VAL A 30 3.20 -5.58 10.41
N GLN A 31 3.00 -5.71 11.73
CA GLN A 31 3.56 -6.82 12.50
C GLN A 31 3.00 -8.18 12.02
N ARG A 32 1.70 -8.24 11.71
CA ARG A 32 1.06 -9.45 11.15
C ARG A 32 1.65 -9.80 9.78
N LEU A 33 1.79 -8.83 8.87
CA LEU A 33 2.41 -9.06 7.56
C LEU A 33 3.81 -9.67 7.69
N ARG A 34 4.63 -9.16 8.63
CA ARG A 34 5.97 -9.72 8.91
C ARG A 34 5.93 -11.16 9.42
N ARG A 35 4.92 -11.53 10.23
CA ARG A 35 4.74 -12.90 10.71
C ARG A 35 4.32 -13.83 9.57
N LEU A 36 3.42 -13.38 8.70
CA LEU A 36 2.95 -14.14 7.54
C LEU A 36 4.08 -14.40 6.53
N GLY A 37 4.98 -13.45 6.29
CA GLY A 37 6.16 -13.67 5.44
C GLY A 37 7.08 -14.75 6.01
N ARG A 38 7.43 -14.61 7.29
CA ARG A 38 8.52 -15.39 7.91
C ARG A 38 8.13 -16.78 8.40
N ASP A 39 6.89 -16.99 8.84
CA ASP A 39 6.49 -18.24 9.51
C ASP A 39 5.44 -19.03 8.70
N PRO A 40 5.83 -20.17 8.10
CA PRO A 40 4.90 -21.05 7.40
C PRO A 40 3.76 -21.62 8.28
N ARG A 41 3.95 -21.71 9.60
CA ARG A 41 2.90 -22.16 10.53
C ARG A 41 1.84 -21.08 10.68
N VAL A 42 2.23 -19.82 10.83
CA VAL A 42 1.29 -18.68 10.90
C VAL A 42 0.42 -18.61 9.66
N ARG A 43 0.98 -18.84 8.46
CA ARG A 43 0.18 -18.88 7.22
C ARG A 43 -0.88 -19.98 7.23
N ARG A 44 -0.55 -21.16 7.74
CA ARG A 44 -1.51 -22.27 7.85
C ARG A 44 -2.56 -22.03 8.92
N ASP A 45 -2.15 -21.54 10.08
CA ASP A 45 -3.04 -21.33 11.22
C ASP A 45 -4.03 -20.19 10.96
N GLU A 46 -3.58 -19.12 10.29
CA GLU A 46 -4.45 -17.98 9.92
C GLU A 46 -5.17 -18.17 8.57
N GLY A 47 -4.76 -19.16 7.76
CA GLY A 47 -5.30 -19.37 6.41
C GLY A 47 -4.98 -18.22 5.44
N ALA A 48 -3.93 -17.44 5.70
CA ALA A 48 -3.59 -16.23 4.96
C ALA A 48 -2.17 -16.30 4.35
N TYR A 49 -1.99 -15.63 3.22
CA TYR A 49 -0.70 -15.54 2.51
C TYR A 49 -0.41 -14.09 2.13
N LEU A 50 0.87 -13.72 2.15
CA LEU A 50 1.36 -12.46 1.60
C LEU A 50 1.66 -12.66 0.12
N VAL A 51 1.18 -11.76 -0.74
CA VAL A 51 1.38 -11.83 -2.19
C VAL A 51 2.12 -10.58 -2.66
N GLU A 52 3.34 -10.74 -3.14
CA GLU A 52 4.16 -9.59 -3.54
C GLU A 52 4.10 -9.34 -5.05
N GLY A 53 3.89 -8.07 -5.45
CA GLY A 53 4.03 -7.61 -6.83
C GLY A 53 2.70 -7.29 -7.54
N GLU A 54 2.73 -6.22 -8.33
CA GLU A 54 1.54 -5.60 -8.94
C GLU A 54 0.74 -6.57 -9.81
N LYS A 55 1.41 -7.41 -10.60
CA LYS A 55 0.76 -8.39 -11.48
C LYS A 55 0.04 -9.48 -10.70
N LEU A 56 0.60 -9.92 -9.57
CA LEU A 56 -0.04 -10.95 -8.74
C LEU A 56 -1.22 -10.38 -7.97
N VAL A 57 -1.08 -9.17 -7.43
CA VAL A 57 -2.17 -8.47 -6.73
C VAL A 57 -3.33 -8.19 -7.69
N THR A 58 -3.06 -7.65 -8.88
CA THR A 58 -4.09 -7.41 -9.91
C THR A 58 -4.76 -8.70 -10.36
N ALA A 59 -3.99 -9.78 -10.58
CA ALA A 59 -4.56 -11.09 -10.92
C ALA A 59 -5.43 -11.67 -9.80
N ALA A 60 -5.03 -11.56 -8.54
CA ALA A 60 -5.81 -12.04 -7.40
C ALA A 60 -7.15 -11.28 -7.27
N LEU A 61 -7.11 -9.95 -7.43
CA LEU A 61 -8.31 -9.12 -7.44
C LEU A 61 -9.23 -9.48 -8.60
N ALA A 62 -8.70 -9.66 -9.81
CA ALA A 62 -9.48 -10.03 -11.00
C ALA A 62 -10.07 -11.45 -10.89
N ALA A 63 -9.38 -12.38 -10.23
CA ALA A 63 -9.85 -13.74 -10.00
C ALA A 63 -10.90 -13.85 -8.88
N GLY A 64 -11.24 -12.73 -8.21
CA GLY A 64 -12.20 -12.72 -7.09
C GLY A 64 -11.67 -13.43 -5.85
N VAL A 65 -10.34 -13.53 -5.70
CA VAL A 65 -9.72 -14.04 -4.47
C VAL A 65 -10.08 -13.09 -3.34
N HIS A 66 -10.33 -13.63 -2.15
CA HIS A 66 -10.57 -12.81 -0.97
C HIS A 66 -9.26 -12.11 -0.55
N VAL A 67 -9.11 -10.85 -0.98
CA VAL A 67 -7.97 -9.99 -0.61
C VAL A 67 -8.35 -9.16 0.62
N GLU A 68 -7.66 -9.38 1.74
CA GLU A 68 -7.93 -8.69 3.01
C GLU A 68 -7.47 -7.22 3.02
N GLY A 69 -6.49 -6.87 2.19
CA GLY A 69 -5.99 -5.51 2.03
C GLY A 69 -4.76 -5.46 1.15
N VAL A 70 -4.53 -4.32 0.50
CA VAL A 70 -3.36 -4.06 -0.35
C VAL A 70 -2.48 -3.01 0.31
N TYR A 71 -1.18 -3.28 0.39
CA TYR A 71 -0.18 -2.44 1.05
C TYR A 71 0.84 -1.92 0.04
N SER A 72 1.05 -0.61 -0.01
CA SER A 72 1.98 0.02 -0.95
C SER A 72 3.03 0.88 -0.26
N ALA A 73 4.17 1.11 -0.93
CA ALA A 73 5.09 2.17 -0.55
C ALA A 73 4.45 3.56 -0.71
N GLY A 74 4.86 4.53 0.11
CA GLY A 74 4.42 5.91 -0.01
C GLY A 74 4.75 6.52 -1.36
N GLY A 75 3.77 7.18 -1.98
CA GLY A 75 3.91 7.83 -3.29
C GLY A 75 3.90 6.87 -4.49
N TRP A 76 3.56 5.60 -4.28
CA TRP A 76 3.34 4.66 -5.37
C TRP A 76 1.87 4.65 -5.80
N ASP A 77 1.64 4.99 -7.07
CA ASP A 77 0.31 5.08 -7.68
C ASP A 77 0.19 4.05 -8.83
N GLY A 78 0.19 2.75 -8.48
CA GLY A 78 0.12 1.65 -9.45
C GLY A 78 -1.31 1.14 -9.72
N ALA A 79 -1.47 0.38 -10.81
CA ALA A 79 -2.76 -0.15 -11.27
C ALA A 79 -3.39 -1.12 -10.26
N ALA A 80 -2.59 -1.74 -9.38
CA ALA A 80 -3.10 -2.57 -8.29
C ALA A 80 -3.91 -1.76 -7.26
N LEU A 81 -3.54 -0.51 -6.98
CA LEU A 81 -4.31 0.34 -6.05
C LEU A 81 -5.64 0.76 -6.65
N GLU A 82 -5.67 1.07 -7.94
CA GLU A 82 -6.90 1.36 -8.67
C GLU A 82 -7.82 0.13 -8.71
N SER A 83 -7.24 -1.04 -9.00
CA SER A 83 -7.98 -2.31 -9.00
C SER A 83 -8.53 -2.66 -7.62
N ALA A 84 -7.76 -2.42 -6.55
CA ALA A 84 -8.19 -2.65 -5.18
C ALA A 84 -9.34 -1.71 -4.80
N ALA A 85 -9.24 -0.43 -5.16
CA ALA A 85 -10.31 0.54 -4.96
C ALA A 85 -11.59 0.15 -5.71
N ALA A 86 -11.47 -0.29 -6.97
CA ALA A 86 -12.61 -0.77 -7.77
C ALA A 86 -13.26 -2.03 -7.17
N ALA A 87 -12.46 -2.90 -6.56
CA ALA A 87 -12.92 -4.10 -5.86
C ALA A 87 -13.42 -3.83 -4.42
N GLY A 88 -13.34 -2.60 -3.92
CA GLY A 88 -13.72 -2.25 -2.54
C GLY A 88 -12.74 -2.78 -1.47
N VAL A 89 -11.54 -3.18 -1.87
CA VAL A 89 -10.51 -3.72 -0.97
C VAL A 89 -9.77 -2.57 -0.28
N PRO A 90 -9.54 -2.65 1.06
CA PRO A 90 -8.81 -1.62 1.78
C PRO A 90 -7.37 -1.46 1.26
N THR A 91 -6.98 -0.21 0.98
CA THR A 91 -5.60 0.14 0.61
C THR A 91 -4.89 0.84 1.78
N HIS A 92 -3.63 0.50 1.97
CA HIS A 92 -2.81 1.00 3.08
C HIS A 92 -1.43 1.42 2.60
N VAL A 93 -1.05 2.65 2.92
CA VAL A 93 0.29 3.16 2.64
C VAL A 93 1.22 2.76 3.78
N LEU A 94 2.37 2.17 3.47
CA LEU A 94 3.42 1.84 4.42
C LEU A 94 4.39 3.03 4.58
N ALA A 95 4.86 3.25 5.81
CA ALA A 95 5.89 4.25 6.06
C ALA A 95 7.22 3.86 5.37
N PRO A 96 8.11 4.83 5.07
CA PRO A 96 9.41 4.54 4.46
C PRO A 96 10.20 3.50 5.26
N GLY A 97 10.85 2.54 4.58
CA GLY A 97 11.66 1.51 5.25
C GLY A 97 10.86 0.35 5.88
N VAL A 98 9.53 0.34 5.75
CA VAL A 98 8.65 -0.73 6.27
C VAL A 98 8.53 -1.87 5.28
N LEU A 99 8.39 -1.57 3.99
CA LEU A 99 8.22 -2.56 2.94
C LEU A 99 9.41 -3.55 2.92
N GLU A 100 10.62 -3.04 3.09
CA GLU A 100 11.89 -3.77 3.18
C GLU A 100 12.00 -4.65 4.43
N ARG A 101 11.18 -4.39 5.45
CA ARG A 101 11.13 -5.20 6.69
C ARG A 101 10.05 -6.26 6.67
N VAL A 102 9.11 -6.15 5.72
CA VAL A 102 7.98 -7.05 5.52
C VAL A 102 8.29 -8.07 4.43
N SER A 103 8.96 -7.66 3.36
CA SER A 103 9.39 -8.58 2.30
C SER A 103 10.60 -9.40 2.75
N ASP A 104 10.54 -10.72 2.55
CA ASP A 104 11.65 -11.64 2.81
C ASP A 104 12.64 -11.72 1.62
N THR A 105 12.50 -10.83 0.63
CA THR A 105 13.39 -10.77 -0.54
C THR A 105 14.40 -9.63 -0.47
N VAL A 106 15.62 -9.88 -0.98
CA VAL A 106 16.75 -8.92 -0.97
C VAL A 106 16.48 -7.68 -1.85
N ALA A 107 15.41 -7.68 -2.66
CA ALA A 107 14.91 -6.54 -3.43
C ALA A 107 13.36 -6.54 -3.42
N PRO A 108 12.73 -5.92 -2.41
CA PRO A 108 11.28 -5.89 -2.24
C PRO A 108 10.58 -5.21 -3.42
N GLN A 109 9.51 -5.84 -3.94
CA GLN A 109 8.62 -5.21 -4.90
C GLN A 109 7.70 -4.20 -4.21
N PRO A 110 7.29 -3.10 -4.86
CA PRO A 110 6.65 -1.94 -4.21
C PRO A 110 5.24 -2.19 -3.63
N VAL A 111 4.68 -3.39 -3.80
CA VAL A 111 3.30 -3.72 -3.41
C VAL A 111 3.17 -5.15 -2.87
N LEU A 112 2.35 -5.29 -1.83
CA LEU A 112 2.07 -6.52 -1.08
C LEU A 112 0.58 -6.66 -0.74
#